data_AF-A0A2M6T154-F1
#
_entry.id   AF-A0A2M6T154-F1
#
_cell.length_a   1.000
_cell.length_b   1.000
_cell.length_c   1.000
_cell.angle_alpha   90.00
_cell.angle_beta   90.00
_cell.angle_gamma   90.00
#
_symmetry.space_group_name_H-M   'P 1'
#
loop_
_entity.id
_entity.type
_entity.pdbx_description
1 polymer ?
#
loop_
_entity_poly.entity_id
_entity_poly.type
_entity_poly.pdbx_seq_one_letter_code
_entity_poly.pdbx_strand_id
1 'polypeptide(L)'
;MNYRKEINIQSRGQSILELLIAAGIFAVLLSVVSVTLIDGYVSTLAAEQNSFALPLAEEGLEAARSIRDSNWDDLVIGNHGLAVSSSRWIFQGAEEDLSAKLNQGKRIVIVEDIGADRKLVRCRVLWKTGSRDNQIELATYLHNWQKETLPPQADWLLVDTTNAKLSANQRQLNGLVFSNTGTSAIIIDRITVSWTNSELIEQITFAGTDVWTRKGPGTPTGRQPSGTEIDIQDFTISAGGTVSPTAFVFNGKMKGAVFDIIFTMKDGSQKIVENIVPQ
;
A
#
# COMPACT_ATOMS: atom_id res chain seq x y z
N MET A 1 58.19 -62.13 71.86
CA MET A 1 57.89 -61.23 70.73
C MET A 1 56.79 -61.89 69.92
N ASN A 2 55.53 -61.48 70.09
CA ASN A 2 54.38 -62.13 69.43
C ASN A 2 53.56 -61.10 68.65
N TYR A 3 53.50 -61.30 67.35
CA TYR A 3 52.77 -60.51 66.36
C TYR A 3 51.26 -60.64 66.57
N ARG A 4 50.56 -59.51 66.73
CA ARG A 4 49.09 -59.44 66.72
C ARG A 4 48.67 -59.12 65.27
N LYS A 5 48.00 -60.06 64.62
CA LYS A 5 47.56 -60.01 63.22
C LYS A 5 46.31 -59.12 63.12
N GLU A 6 46.37 -58.03 62.35
CA GLU A 6 45.20 -57.22 62.03
C GLU A 6 44.23 -58.02 61.16
N ILE A 7 42.97 -58.10 61.60
CA ILE A 7 41.90 -58.77 60.87
C ILE A 7 41.38 -57.78 59.82
N ASN A 8 41.75 -57.99 58.56
CA ASN A 8 41.17 -57.30 57.42
C ASN A 8 39.81 -57.95 57.10
N ILE A 9 38.72 -57.30 57.50
CA ILE A 9 37.35 -57.75 57.24
C ILE A 9 37.04 -57.44 55.77
N GLN A 10 37.16 -58.43 54.89
CA GLN A 10 36.71 -58.29 53.51
C GLN A 10 35.18 -58.14 53.42
N SER A 11 34.74 -57.05 52.83
CA SER A 11 33.37 -56.54 52.76
C SER A 11 32.51 -57.22 51.67
N ARG A 12 32.17 -58.50 51.85
CA ARG A 12 31.30 -59.24 50.90
C ARG A 12 29.88 -58.68 50.74
N GLY A 13 29.40 -57.88 51.70
CA GLY A 13 28.11 -57.17 51.59
C GLY A 13 28.15 -55.89 50.76
N GLN A 14 29.33 -55.26 50.58
CA GLN A 14 29.47 -54.04 49.80
C GLN A 14 29.40 -54.32 48.28
N SER A 15 29.86 -55.48 47.82
CA SER A 15 29.84 -55.83 46.39
C SER A 15 28.44 -56.03 45.80
N ILE A 16 27.45 -56.50 46.59
CA ILE A 16 26.07 -56.68 46.10
C ILE A 16 25.35 -55.33 45.99
N LEU A 17 25.52 -54.47 46.99
CA LEU A 17 24.95 -53.12 46.96
C LEU A 17 25.56 -52.29 45.82
N GLU A 18 26.87 -52.41 45.59
CA GLU A 18 27.57 -51.75 44.49
C GLU A 18 27.09 -52.26 43.13
N LEU A 19 26.87 -53.57 42.97
CA LEU A 19 26.28 -54.13 41.74
C LEU A 19 24.86 -53.62 41.50
N LEU A 20 24.06 -53.48 42.55
CA LEU A 20 22.67 -53.01 42.46
C LEU A 20 22.63 -51.50 42.12
N ILE A 21 23.50 -50.71 42.73
CA ILE A 21 23.66 -49.28 42.41
C ILE A 21 24.19 -49.12 40.99
N ALA A 22 25.19 -49.90 40.58
CA ALA A 22 25.75 -49.86 39.23
C ALA A 22 24.70 -50.23 38.17
N ALA A 23 23.89 -51.26 38.41
CA ALA A 23 22.78 -51.63 37.52
C ALA A 23 21.70 -50.55 37.44
N GLY A 24 21.37 -49.90 38.57
CA GLY A 24 20.42 -48.79 38.61
C GLY A 24 20.91 -47.58 37.82
N ILE A 25 22.16 -47.16 38.03
CA ILE A 25 22.78 -46.05 37.29
C ILE A 25 22.88 -46.40 35.80
N PHE A 26 23.27 -47.63 35.47
CA PHE A 26 23.36 -48.09 34.08
C PHE A 26 22.00 -48.05 33.36
N ALA A 27 20.93 -48.48 34.02
CA ALA A 27 19.57 -48.40 33.45
C ALA A 27 19.12 -46.95 33.21
N VAL A 28 19.44 -46.04 34.12
CA VAL A 28 19.16 -44.60 33.95
C VAL A 28 19.96 -44.03 32.78
N LEU A 29 21.26 -44.34 32.70
CA LEU A 29 22.13 -43.89 31.60
C LEU A 29 21.64 -44.39 30.24
N LEU A 30 21.27 -45.67 30.14
CA LEU A 30 20.69 -46.23 28.90
C LEU A 30 19.40 -45.52 28.50
N SER A 31 18.55 -45.19 29.47
CA SER A 31 17.30 -44.47 29.21
C SER A 31 17.58 -43.06 28.68
N VAL A 32 18.50 -42.32 29.30
CA VAL A 32 18.89 -40.96 28.87
C VAL A 32 19.51 -41.00 27.47
N VAL A 33 20.42 -41.92 27.20
CA VAL A 33 21.05 -42.08 25.88
C VAL A 33 20.02 -42.44 24.80
N SER A 34 19.04 -43.29 25.13
CA SER A 34 18.00 -43.68 24.17
C SER A 34 17.12 -42.48 23.80
N VAL A 35 16.71 -41.67 24.78
CA VAL A 35 15.91 -40.46 24.53
C VAL A 35 16.68 -39.45 23.70
N THR A 36 17.95 -39.17 24.02
CA THR A 36 18.74 -38.18 23.26
C THR A 36 19.01 -38.61 21.82
N LEU A 37 19.18 -39.91 21.55
CA LEU A 37 19.31 -40.43 20.19
C LEU A 37 18.00 -40.30 19.39
N ILE A 38 16.86 -40.57 20.01
CA ILE A 38 15.54 -40.41 19.38
C ILE A 38 15.28 -38.93 19.08
N ASP A 39 15.52 -38.04 20.05
CA ASP A 39 15.35 -36.59 19.87
C ASP A 39 16.29 -36.06 18.78
N GLY A 40 17.55 -36.51 18.76
CA GLY A 40 18.51 -36.17 17.71
C GLY A 40 18.03 -36.60 16.32
N TYR A 41 17.50 -37.82 16.19
CA TYR A 41 16.96 -38.34 14.93
C TYR A 41 15.70 -37.60 14.47
N VAL A 42 14.79 -37.27 15.39
CA VAL A 42 13.59 -36.47 15.06
C VAL A 42 13.99 -35.05 14.66
N SER A 43 14.99 -34.46 15.32
CA SER A 43 15.50 -33.14 14.99
C SER A 43 16.16 -33.09 13.61
N THR A 44 16.90 -34.11 13.21
CA THR A 44 17.52 -34.16 11.87
C THR A 44 16.49 -34.31 10.77
N LEU A 45 15.48 -35.17 10.95
CA LEU A 45 14.37 -35.30 10.00
C LEU A 45 13.56 -34.00 9.86
N ALA A 46 13.28 -33.32 10.97
CA ALA A 46 12.59 -32.04 10.94
C ALA A 46 13.43 -30.96 10.23
N ALA A 47 14.74 -30.94 10.45
CA ALA A 47 15.66 -30.02 9.78
C ALA A 47 15.69 -30.27 8.25
N GLU A 48 15.81 -31.53 7.83
CA GLU A 48 15.80 -31.90 6.41
C GLU A 48 14.50 -31.47 5.71
N GLN A 49 13.35 -31.73 6.33
CA GLN A 49 12.05 -31.35 5.76
C GLN A 49 11.87 -29.83 5.68
N ASN A 50 12.31 -29.09 6.69
CA ASN A 50 12.30 -27.63 6.67
C ASN A 50 13.22 -27.07 5.58
N SER A 51 14.36 -27.72 5.30
CA SER A 51 15.26 -27.35 4.20
C SER A 51 14.62 -27.48 2.81
N PHE A 52 13.53 -28.26 2.66
CA PHE A 52 12.75 -28.31 1.42
C PHE A 52 11.50 -27.43 1.47
N ALA A 53 10.77 -27.41 2.59
CA ALA A 53 9.50 -26.68 2.68
C ALA A 53 9.67 -25.16 2.63
N LEU A 54 10.72 -24.61 3.26
CA LEU A 54 10.96 -23.17 3.27
C LEU A 54 11.23 -22.61 1.85
N PRO A 55 12.17 -23.16 1.05
CA PRO A 55 12.36 -22.69 -0.33
C PRO A 55 11.11 -22.80 -1.20
N LEU A 56 10.25 -23.80 -0.97
CA LEU A 56 8.98 -23.95 -1.70
C LEU A 56 7.97 -22.86 -1.33
N ALA A 57 7.96 -22.43 -0.06
CA ALA A 57 7.14 -21.32 0.39
C ALA A 57 7.66 -19.99 -0.18
N GLU A 58 8.98 -19.79 -0.18
CA GLU A 58 9.65 -18.62 -0.78
C GLU A 58 9.37 -18.53 -2.28
N GLU A 59 9.53 -19.63 -3.02
CA GLU A 59 9.18 -19.72 -4.44
C GLU A 59 7.72 -19.34 -4.68
N GLY A 60 6.81 -19.73 -3.78
CA GLY A 60 5.40 -19.35 -3.91
C GLY A 60 5.15 -17.85 -3.74
N LEU A 61 5.89 -17.17 -2.86
CA LEU A 61 5.82 -15.71 -2.75
C LEU A 61 6.45 -15.02 -3.97
N GLU A 62 7.55 -15.55 -4.51
CA GLU A 62 8.19 -15.01 -5.70
C GLU A 62 7.34 -15.22 -6.96
N ALA A 63 6.64 -16.35 -7.06
CA ALA A 63 5.64 -16.58 -8.11
C ALA A 63 4.50 -15.55 -8.02
N ALA A 64 3.99 -15.26 -6.83
CA ALA A 64 2.99 -14.22 -6.64
C ALA A 64 3.52 -12.81 -7.00
N ARG A 65 4.78 -12.50 -6.70
CA ARG A 65 5.43 -11.26 -7.20
C ARG A 65 5.52 -11.23 -8.72
N SER A 66 5.88 -12.35 -9.35
CA SER A 66 5.98 -12.44 -10.81
C SER A 66 4.62 -12.27 -11.50
N ILE A 67 3.55 -12.81 -10.92
CA ILE A 67 2.17 -12.61 -11.39
C ILE A 67 1.79 -11.13 -11.27
N ARG A 68 2.02 -10.53 -10.08
CA ARG A 68 1.81 -9.09 -9.84
C ARG A 68 2.53 -8.21 -10.86
N ASP A 69 3.78 -8.54 -11.18
CA ASP A 69 4.62 -7.75 -12.10
C ASP A 69 4.23 -7.94 -13.57
N SER A 70 3.50 -9.02 -13.88
CA SER A 70 2.92 -9.24 -15.21
C SER A 70 1.63 -8.45 -15.37
N ASN A 71 0.72 -8.55 -14.40
CA ASN A 71 -0.51 -7.77 -14.33
C ASN A 71 -1.09 -7.83 -12.90
N TRP A 72 -1.39 -6.67 -12.30
CA TRP A 72 -1.95 -6.59 -10.95
C TRP A 72 -3.29 -7.32 -10.78
N ASP A 73 -4.09 -7.35 -11.85
CA ASP A 73 -5.42 -7.98 -11.85
C ASP A 73 -5.35 -9.51 -11.86
N ASP A 74 -4.24 -10.08 -12.35
CA ASP A 74 -4.01 -11.53 -12.35
C ASP A 74 -3.73 -12.05 -10.92
N LEU A 75 -3.39 -11.18 -9.96
CA LEU A 75 -3.26 -11.51 -8.55
C LEU A 75 -4.66 -11.61 -7.89
N VAL A 76 -5.46 -12.57 -8.35
CA VAL A 76 -6.86 -12.77 -7.93
C VAL A 76 -6.94 -13.20 -6.46
N ILE A 77 -7.95 -12.69 -5.74
CA ILE A 77 -8.21 -13.01 -4.32
C ILE A 77 -8.62 -14.48 -4.18
N GLY A 78 -8.14 -15.15 -3.12
CA GLY A 78 -8.49 -16.54 -2.80
C GLY A 78 -7.28 -17.45 -2.67
N ASN A 79 -7.55 -18.76 -2.65
CA ASN A 79 -6.54 -19.81 -2.56
C ASN A 79 -6.16 -20.31 -3.94
N HIS A 80 -4.86 -20.46 -4.19
CA HIS A 80 -4.33 -20.82 -5.49
C HIS A 80 -3.18 -21.83 -5.39
N GLY A 81 -3.14 -22.78 -6.33
CA GLY A 81 -1.92 -23.49 -6.68
C GLY A 81 -1.09 -22.70 -7.70
N LEU A 82 0.11 -23.18 -8.01
CA LEU A 82 1.00 -22.57 -9.00
C LEU A 82 1.27 -23.50 -10.17
N ALA A 83 1.37 -22.91 -11.35
CA ALA A 83 1.83 -23.58 -12.56
C ALA A 83 2.64 -22.62 -13.43
N VAL A 84 3.38 -23.18 -14.37
CA VAL A 84 4.11 -22.39 -15.38
C VAL A 84 3.42 -22.55 -16.73
N SER A 85 3.01 -21.43 -17.32
CA SER A 85 2.45 -21.37 -18.67
C SER A 85 3.19 -20.28 -19.45
N SER A 86 3.62 -20.58 -20.68
CA SER A 86 4.36 -19.64 -21.54
C SER A 86 5.56 -18.98 -20.83
N SER A 87 6.31 -19.76 -20.06
CA SER A 87 7.47 -19.31 -19.26
C SER A 87 7.14 -18.27 -18.19
N ARG A 88 5.90 -18.23 -17.70
CA ARG A 88 5.46 -17.35 -16.60
C ARG A 88 4.70 -18.14 -15.55
N TRP A 89 4.79 -17.69 -14.30
CA TRP A 89 3.95 -18.20 -13.22
C TRP A 89 2.51 -17.78 -13.44
N ILE A 90 1.59 -18.72 -13.23
CA ILE A 90 0.15 -18.49 -13.20
C ILE A 90 -0.46 -19.18 -11.99
N PHE A 91 -1.59 -18.65 -11.51
CA PHE A 91 -2.43 -19.38 -10.58
C PHE A 91 -3.16 -20.51 -11.28
N GLN A 92 -3.18 -21.69 -10.66
CA GLN A 92 -3.89 -22.85 -11.16
C GLN A 92 -4.47 -23.68 -10.01
N GLY A 93 -5.79 -23.94 -10.05
CA GLY A 93 -6.47 -24.68 -9.00
C GLY A 93 -6.42 -23.96 -7.65
N ALA A 94 -6.90 -24.63 -6.59
CA ALA A 94 -6.89 -24.08 -5.23
C ALA A 94 -5.62 -24.41 -4.45
N GLU A 95 -4.84 -25.38 -4.92
CA GLU A 95 -3.61 -25.89 -4.31
C GLU A 95 -2.74 -26.58 -5.38
N GLU A 96 -1.45 -26.70 -5.11
CA GLU A 96 -0.48 -27.43 -5.92
C GLU A 96 0.00 -28.68 -5.19
N ASP A 97 0.09 -29.79 -5.91
CA ASP A 97 0.64 -31.04 -5.39
C ASP A 97 2.18 -31.01 -5.40
N LEU A 98 2.76 -31.18 -4.22
CA LEU A 98 4.21 -31.25 -3.99
C LEU A 98 4.65 -32.64 -3.53
N SER A 99 3.82 -33.67 -3.73
CA SER A 99 4.09 -35.05 -3.29
C SER A 99 5.39 -35.65 -3.84
N ALA A 100 5.92 -35.10 -4.94
CA ALA A 100 7.22 -35.47 -5.50
C ALA A 100 8.42 -34.97 -4.68
N LYS A 101 8.25 -33.94 -3.84
CA LYS A 101 9.31 -33.31 -3.02
C LYS A 101 9.09 -33.55 -1.53
N LEU A 102 7.84 -33.57 -1.08
CA LEU A 102 7.44 -33.73 0.32
C LEU A 102 6.35 -34.79 0.42
N ASN A 103 6.38 -35.66 1.43
CA ASN A 103 5.37 -36.70 1.59
C ASN A 103 3.96 -36.09 1.83
N GLN A 104 3.03 -36.36 0.91
CA GLN A 104 1.69 -35.72 0.85
C GLN A 104 1.80 -34.18 0.87
N GLY A 105 2.82 -33.65 0.19
CA GLY A 105 3.13 -32.23 0.13
C GLY A 105 2.07 -31.44 -0.63
N LYS A 106 1.68 -30.28 -0.12
CA LYS A 106 0.79 -29.33 -0.80
C LYS A 106 1.27 -27.90 -0.63
N ARG A 107 1.12 -27.07 -1.66
CA ARG A 107 1.33 -25.62 -1.58
C ARG A 107 0.04 -24.86 -1.89
N ILE A 108 -0.24 -23.84 -1.08
CA ILE A 108 -1.39 -22.96 -1.23
C ILE A 108 -0.91 -21.51 -1.13
N VAL A 109 -1.08 -20.75 -2.20
CA VAL A 109 -0.90 -19.30 -2.20
C VAL A 109 -2.26 -18.65 -1.92
N ILE A 110 -2.34 -17.87 -0.84
CA ILE A 110 -3.55 -17.22 -0.35
C ILE A 110 -3.40 -15.72 -0.60
N VAL A 111 -4.30 -15.14 -1.38
CA VAL A 111 -4.33 -13.70 -1.68
C VAL A 111 -5.52 -13.07 -0.98
N GLU A 112 -5.27 -12.06 -0.16
CA GLU A 112 -6.27 -11.30 0.61
C GLU A 112 -6.24 -9.83 0.15
N ASP A 113 -7.42 -9.24 -0.03
CA ASP A 113 -7.54 -7.80 -0.31
C ASP A 113 -7.45 -7.00 0.99
N ILE A 114 -6.59 -5.99 0.99
CA ILE A 114 -6.39 -5.08 2.13
C ILE A 114 -6.41 -3.60 1.69
N GLY A 115 -6.81 -3.30 0.46
CA GLY A 115 -6.95 -1.94 -0.06
C GLY A 115 -6.75 -1.85 -1.57
N ALA A 116 -7.17 -0.74 -2.17
CA ALA A 116 -7.24 -0.56 -3.62
C ALA A 116 -5.93 -0.90 -4.38
N ASP A 117 -4.78 -0.60 -3.77
CA ASP A 117 -3.45 -0.81 -4.38
C ASP A 117 -2.55 -1.72 -3.53
N ARG A 118 -3.15 -2.57 -2.68
CA ARG A 118 -2.39 -3.43 -1.76
C ARG A 118 -3.11 -4.75 -1.50
N LYS A 119 -2.37 -5.86 -1.64
CA LYS A 119 -2.83 -7.22 -1.34
C LYS A 119 -1.88 -7.87 -0.34
N LEU A 120 -2.41 -8.67 0.58
CA LEU A 120 -1.62 -9.55 1.44
C LEU A 120 -1.55 -10.92 0.77
N VAL A 121 -0.34 -11.44 0.60
CA VAL A 121 -0.11 -12.77 0.05
C VAL A 121 0.54 -13.65 1.09
N ARG A 122 -0.03 -14.82 1.34
CA ARG A 122 0.55 -15.88 2.17
C ARG A 122 0.85 -17.09 1.30
N CYS A 123 1.95 -17.77 1.56
CA CYS A 123 2.26 -19.05 0.95
C CYS A 123 2.40 -20.09 2.05
N ARG A 124 1.52 -21.09 2.04
CA ARG A 124 1.50 -22.19 3.00
C ARG A 124 1.92 -23.47 2.30
N VAL A 125 2.90 -24.17 2.87
CA VAL A 125 3.32 -25.50 2.43
C VAL A 125 3.01 -26.50 3.55
N LEU A 126 2.27 -27.56 3.23
CA LEU A 126 1.85 -28.61 4.15
C LEU A 126 2.47 -29.96 3.75
N TRP A 127 2.83 -30.80 4.72
CA TRP A 127 3.34 -32.15 4.46
C TRP A 127 3.16 -33.08 5.67
N LYS A 128 3.36 -34.38 5.49
CA LYS A 128 3.26 -35.39 6.57
C LYS A 128 4.59 -36.02 6.96
N THR A 129 4.77 -36.21 8.27
CA THR A 129 5.87 -36.98 8.87
C THR A 129 5.29 -38.09 9.73
N GLY A 130 5.24 -39.30 9.18
CA GLY A 130 4.44 -40.38 9.75
C GLY A 130 2.96 -39.98 9.78
N SER A 131 2.37 -39.91 10.98
CA SER A 131 0.98 -39.49 11.19
C SER A 131 0.82 -38.01 11.56
N ARG A 132 1.91 -37.24 11.62
CA ARG A 132 1.88 -35.82 11.98
C ARG A 132 1.77 -34.95 10.73
N ASP A 133 0.82 -34.02 10.76
CA ASP A 133 0.74 -32.93 9.79
C ASP A 133 1.68 -31.79 10.19
N ASN A 134 2.47 -31.32 9.23
CA ASN A 134 3.41 -30.22 9.40
C ASN A 134 3.09 -29.12 8.38
N GLN A 135 3.41 -27.88 8.74
CA GLN A 135 3.24 -26.75 7.84
C GLN A 135 4.30 -25.67 8.08
N ILE A 136 4.56 -24.90 7.04
CA ILE A 136 5.23 -23.60 7.10
C ILE A 136 4.37 -22.58 6.35
N GLU A 137 4.32 -21.36 6.86
CA GLU A 137 3.62 -20.25 6.22
C GLU A 137 4.51 -19.01 6.20
N LEU A 138 4.67 -18.43 5.02
CA LEU A 138 5.30 -17.12 4.82
C LEU A 138 4.26 -16.13 4.34
N ALA A 139 4.47 -14.84 4.61
CA ALA A 139 3.57 -13.77 4.20
C ALA A 139 4.34 -12.55 3.69
N THR A 140 3.78 -11.86 2.71
CA THR A 140 4.30 -10.59 2.20
C THR A 140 3.16 -9.67 1.77
N TYR A 141 3.43 -8.37 1.77
CA TYR A 141 2.54 -7.38 1.19
C TYR A 141 2.98 -7.05 -0.22
N LEU A 142 2.04 -7.08 -1.16
CA LEU A 142 2.25 -6.67 -2.54
C LEU A 142 1.49 -5.37 -2.79
N HIS A 143 2.09 -4.49 -3.59
CA HIS A 143 1.56 -3.18 -3.96
C HIS A 143 1.42 -3.08 -5.48
N ASN A 144 0.40 -2.34 -5.94
CA ASN A 144 0.21 -2.06 -7.36
C ASN A 144 1.19 -0.98 -7.83
N TRP A 145 2.45 -1.37 -8.02
CA TRP A 145 3.53 -0.44 -8.34
C TRP A 145 3.52 0.03 -9.81
N GLN A 146 2.84 -0.71 -10.70
CA GLN A 146 2.69 -0.36 -12.12
C GLN A 146 1.54 0.62 -12.37
N LYS A 147 0.72 0.90 -11.36
CA LYS A 147 -0.38 1.85 -11.50
C LYS A 147 0.18 3.21 -11.89
N GLU A 148 -0.17 3.67 -13.09
CA GLU A 148 0.14 5.03 -13.52
C GLU A 148 -0.60 6.01 -12.60
N THR A 149 0.16 6.73 -11.79
CA THR A 149 -0.36 7.92 -11.11
C THR A 149 -0.32 9.05 -12.12
N LEU A 150 -1.48 9.43 -12.65
CA LEU A 150 -1.58 10.66 -13.42
C LEU A 150 -1.05 11.83 -12.55
N PRO A 151 -0.30 12.77 -13.13
CA PRO A 151 0.03 14.01 -12.45
C PRO A 151 -1.24 14.65 -11.87
N PRO A 152 -1.15 15.32 -10.71
CA PRO A 152 -2.25 16.12 -10.17
C PRO A 152 -2.82 17.05 -11.25
N GLN A 153 -4.14 17.17 -11.36
CA GLN A 153 -4.79 18.00 -12.38
C GLN A 153 -4.31 19.46 -12.34
N ALA A 154 -3.98 19.98 -11.15
CA ALA A 154 -3.44 21.32 -10.98
C ALA A 154 -2.11 21.56 -11.72
N ASP A 155 -1.29 20.52 -11.91
CA ASP A 155 -0.03 20.62 -12.65
C ASP A 155 -0.28 20.90 -14.14
N TRP A 156 -1.43 20.48 -14.65
CA TRP A 156 -1.86 20.72 -16.03
C TRP A 156 -2.56 22.07 -16.22
N LEU A 157 -2.97 22.76 -15.16
CA LEU A 157 -3.55 24.09 -15.27
C LEU A 157 -2.45 25.16 -15.39
N LEU A 158 -2.43 25.81 -16.55
CA LEU A 158 -1.73 27.07 -16.77
C LEU A 158 -2.71 28.23 -16.69
N VAL A 159 -2.38 29.25 -15.89
CA VAL A 159 -3.14 30.51 -15.79
C VAL A 159 -2.26 31.63 -16.27
N ASP A 160 -2.57 32.16 -17.45
CA ASP A 160 -1.89 33.32 -18.01
C ASP A 160 -2.56 34.60 -17.50
N THR A 161 -1.78 35.42 -16.81
CA THR A 161 -2.19 36.69 -16.19
C THR A 161 -1.69 37.90 -16.97
N THR A 162 -1.00 37.71 -18.09
CA THR A 162 -0.32 38.78 -18.85
C THR A 162 -1.28 39.89 -19.27
N ASN A 163 -2.52 39.52 -19.62
CA ASN A 163 -3.56 40.46 -20.06
C ASN A 163 -4.58 40.79 -18.96
N ALA A 164 -4.26 40.49 -17.70
CA ALA A 164 -5.11 40.79 -16.56
C ALA A 164 -5.38 42.29 -16.49
N LYS A 165 -6.66 42.68 -16.52
CA LYS A 165 -7.08 44.08 -16.52
C LYS A 165 -8.42 44.25 -15.83
N LEU A 166 -8.67 45.47 -15.38
CA LEU A 166 -10.02 45.84 -14.93
C LEU A 166 -10.91 46.20 -16.12
N SER A 167 -12.21 45.87 -16.03
CA SER A 167 -13.22 46.38 -16.95
C SER A 167 -13.32 47.91 -16.90
N ALA A 168 -13.97 48.51 -17.91
CA ALA A 168 -14.15 49.97 -17.98
C ALA A 168 -14.85 50.57 -16.74
N ASN A 169 -15.77 49.83 -16.11
CA ASN A 169 -16.43 50.24 -14.86
C ASN A 169 -15.63 49.87 -13.60
N GLN A 170 -14.47 49.24 -13.75
CA GLN A 170 -13.55 48.78 -12.70
C GLN A 170 -14.13 47.75 -11.74
N ARG A 171 -15.19 47.04 -12.15
CA ARG A 171 -15.89 46.05 -11.30
C ARG A 171 -15.59 44.60 -11.70
N GLN A 172 -14.75 44.38 -12.71
CA GLN A 172 -14.44 43.04 -13.18
C GLN A 172 -12.95 42.89 -13.39
N LEU A 173 -12.37 41.83 -12.84
CA LEU A 173 -11.06 41.33 -13.24
C LEU A 173 -11.24 40.43 -14.46
N ASN A 174 -10.70 40.86 -15.60
CA ASN A 174 -10.79 40.19 -16.89
C ASN A 174 -9.40 39.88 -17.43
N GLY A 175 -9.34 39.10 -18.52
CA GLY A 175 -8.11 38.91 -19.30
C GLY A 175 -7.17 37.82 -18.76
N LEU A 176 -7.63 37.03 -17.78
CA LEU A 176 -7.00 35.76 -17.46
C LEU A 176 -7.34 34.74 -18.54
N VAL A 177 -6.37 33.88 -18.88
CA VAL A 177 -6.57 32.79 -19.84
C VAL A 177 -6.14 31.50 -19.16
N PHE A 178 -7.02 30.52 -19.12
CA PHE A 178 -6.71 29.21 -18.53
C PHE A 178 -6.47 28.20 -19.64
N SER A 179 -5.41 27.40 -19.52
CA SER A 179 -5.08 26.37 -20.49
C SER A 179 -4.78 25.05 -19.78
N ASN A 180 -5.29 23.96 -20.33
CA ASN A 180 -4.94 22.61 -19.90
C ASN A 180 -3.80 22.08 -20.77
N THR A 181 -2.60 21.96 -20.19
CA THR A 181 -1.39 21.45 -20.88
C THR A 181 -1.25 19.93 -20.80
N GLY A 182 -2.18 19.25 -20.13
CA GLY A 182 -2.21 17.81 -19.93
C GLY A 182 -2.79 17.01 -21.10
N THR A 183 -2.70 15.68 -20.96
CA THR A 183 -3.24 14.71 -21.92
C THR A 183 -4.65 14.24 -21.60
N SER A 184 -5.19 14.63 -20.44
CA SER A 184 -6.57 14.33 -20.00
C SER A 184 -7.30 15.61 -19.60
N ALA A 185 -8.62 15.55 -19.48
CA ALA A 185 -9.42 16.69 -19.03
C ALA A 185 -9.13 17.01 -17.54
N ILE A 186 -9.19 18.29 -17.20
CA ILE A 186 -9.14 18.78 -15.81
C ILE A 186 -10.48 19.39 -15.44
N ILE A 187 -10.83 19.33 -14.15
CA ILE A 187 -12.09 19.86 -13.62
C ILE A 187 -11.77 20.79 -12.46
N ILE A 188 -12.10 22.07 -12.62
CA ILE A 188 -12.06 23.05 -11.53
C ILE A 188 -13.34 22.89 -10.71
N ASP A 189 -13.19 22.62 -9.42
CA ASP A 189 -14.26 22.29 -8.45
C ASP A 189 -14.52 23.49 -7.52
N ARG A 190 -13.45 24.07 -6.96
CA ARG A 190 -13.54 25.18 -6.01
C ARG A 190 -12.55 26.28 -6.34
N ILE A 191 -12.90 27.52 -5.98
CA ILE A 191 -12.05 28.69 -6.17
C ILE A 191 -12.05 29.55 -4.91
N THR A 192 -10.86 29.94 -4.48
CA THR A 192 -10.68 30.98 -3.46
C THR A 192 -10.02 32.18 -4.11
N VAL A 193 -10.70 33.33 -4.08
CA VAL A 193 -10.17 34.59 -4.61
C VAL A 193 -9.96 35.54 -3.43
N SER A 194 -8.76 36.07 -3.31
CA SER A 194 -8.38 37.05 -2.30
C SER A 194 -8.00 38.37 -2.97
N TRP A 195 -8.38 39.47 -2.36
CA TRP A 195 -8.05 40.83 -2.79
C TRP A 195 -7.89 41.78 -1.60
N THR A 196 -7.27 42.94 -1.85
CA THR A 196 -6.83 43.87 -0.80
C THR A 196 -7.85 44.93 -0.35
N ASN A 197 -8.93 45.15 -1.09
CA ASN A 197 -9.98 46.12 -0.72
C ASN A 197 -11.18 45.48 0.03
N SER A 198 -12.17 46.29 0.42
CA SER A 198 -13.35 45.85 1.17
C SER A 198 -14.55 45.44 0.30
N GLU A 199 -14.39 45.38 -1.02
CA GLU A 199 -15.47 44.96 -1.92
C GLU A 199 -15.72 43.46 -1.80
N LEU A 200 -16.85 43.01 -2.34
CA LEU A 200 -17.33 41.64 -2.30
C LEU A 200 -17.47 41.10 -3.72
N ILE A 201 -17.08 39.84 -3.93
CA ILE A 201 -17.31 39.14 -5.18
C ILE A 201 -18.80 38.74 -5.29
N GLU A 202 -19.35 38.85 -6.49
CA GLU A 202 -20.77 38.55 -6.75
C GLU A 202 -21.03 37.62 -7.94
N GLN A 203 -20.04 37.38 -8.80
CA GLN A 203 -20.15 36.44 -9.92
C GLN A 203 -18.75 36.04 -10.45
N ILE A 204 -18.63 34.79 -10.91
CA ILE A 204 -17.46 34.25 -11.61
C ILE A 204 -17.96 33.61 -12.90
N THR A 205 -17.31 33.96 -14.02
CA THR A 205 -17.68 33.43 -15.34
C THR A 205 -16.48 32.86 -16.08
N PHE A 206 -16.66 31.70 -16.70
CA PHE A 206 -15.68 31.02 -17.55
C PHE A 206 -16.27 30.78 -18.93
N ALA A 207 -15.52 31.14 -19.98
CA ALA A 207 -15.99 31.09 -21.36
C ALA A 207 -17.37 31.76 -21.56
N GLY A 208 -17.62 32.85 -20.81
CA GLY A 208 -18.90 33.57 -20.83
C GLY A 208 -20.08 32.90 -20.11
N THR A 209 -19.87 31.76 -19.45
CA THR A 209 -20.89 31.06 -18.66
C THR A 209 -20.67 31.29 -17.16
N ASP A 210 -21.75 31.49 -16.41
CA ASP A 210 -21.71 31.64 -14.95
C ASP A 210 -21.36 30.30 -14.29
N VAL A 211 -20.17 30.20 -13.70
CA VAL A 211 -19.76 29.04 -12.88
C VAL A 211 -20.09 29.27 -11.41
N TRP A 212 -20.19 30.53 -10.99
CA TRP A 212 -20.77 30.89 -9.70
C TRP A 212 -21.42 32.27 -9.75
N THR A 213 -22.54 32.44 -9.04
CA THR A 213 -23.09 33.77 -8.75
C THR A 213 -23.61 33.84 -7.32
N ARG A 214 -23.83 35.07 -6.83
CA ARG A 214 -24.50 35.31 -5.54
C ARG A 214 -25.90 34.67 -5.42
N LYS A 215 -26.50 34.21 -6.52
CA LYS A 215 -27.80 33.52 -6.57
C LYS A 215 -27.72 32.06 -7.01
N GLY A 216 -26.53 31.54 -7.30
CA GLY A 216 -26.33 30.26 -7.97
C GLY A 216 -26.00 30.43 -9.47
N PRO A 217 -25.37 29.44 -10.12
CA PRO A 217 -25.00 28.14 -9.55
C PRO A 217 -23.86 28.24 -8.52
N GLY A 218 -23.61 27.16 -7.79
CA GLY A 218 -22.56 27.07 -6.76
C GLY A 218 -22.94 27.63 -5.38
N THR A 219 -22.02 27.48 -4.43
CA THR A 219 -22.16 27.89 -3.04
C THR A 219 -20.86 28.53 -2.52
N PRO A 220 -20.89 29.34 -1.44
CA PRO A 220 -22.06 29.87 -0.76
C PRO A 220 -22.85 30.89 -1.60
N THR A 221 -24.14 31.02 -1.34
CA THR A 221 -24.98 32.08 -1.92
C THR A 221 -24.72 33.42 -1.25
N GLY A 222 -25.11 34.52 -1.90
CA GLY A 222 -24.83 35.88 -1.44
C GLY A 222 -23.48 36.40 -1.95
N ARG A 223 -23.21 37.67 -1.67
CA ARG A 223 -21.91 38.26 -2.00
C ARG A 223 -20.87 37.77 -0.99
N GLN A 224 -19.69 37.42 -1.47
CA GLN A 224 -18.67 36.82 -0.61
C GLN A 224 -17.50 37.79 -0.36
N PRO A 225 -16.97 37.82 0.87
CA PRO A 225 -15.75 38.56 1.16
C PRO A 225 -14.52 37.87 0.55
N SER A 226 -13.43 38.64 0.50
CA SER A 226 -12.09 38.19 0.13
C SER A 226 -11.69 36.93 0.89
N GLY A 227 -11.12 35.94 0.19
CA GLY A 227 -10.61 34.70 0.77
C GLY A 227 -11.67 33.63 1.07
N THR A 228 -12.93 33.84 0.67
CA THR A 228 -13.97 32.81 0.80
C THR A 228 -13.75 31.70 -0.21
N GLU A 229 -13.78 30.44 0.23
CA GLU A 229 -13.82 29.28 -0.68
C GLU A 229 -15.20 29.20 -1.33
N ILE A 230 -15.22 29.24 -2.65
CA ILE A 230 -16.42 29.17 -3.48
C ILE A 230 -16.44 27.83 -4.19
N ASP A 231 -17.44 27.02 -3.88
CA ASP A 231 -17.82 25.81 -4.61
C ASP A 231 -18.58 26.21 -5.88
N ILE A 232 -17.92 26.05 -7.01
CA ILE A 232 -18.46 26.45 -8.30
C ILE A 232 -19.26 25.31 -8.92
N GLN A 233 -20.02 25.59 -9.96
CA GLN A 233 -20.41 24.51 -10.86
C GLN A 233 -19.15 23.98 -11.55
N ASP A 234 -18.82 22.71 -11.30
CA ASP A 234 -17.69 21.99 -11.89
C ASP A 234 -17.44 22.40 -13.34
N PHE A 235 -16.26 22.97 -13.60
CA PHE A 235 -15.90 23.43 -14.94
C PHE A 235 -14.82 22.56 -15.54
N THR A 236 -15.15 21.87 -16.64
CA THR A 236 -14.24 20.95 -17.32
C THR A 236 -13.47 21.65 -18.44
N ILE A 237 -12.14 21.53 -18.41
CA ILE A 237 -11.26 21.95 -19.51
C ILE A 237 -10.71 20.68 -20.16
N SER A 238 -11.10 20.44 -21.42
CA SER A 238 -10.60 19.29 -22.20
C SER A 238 -9.08 19.31 -22.34
N ALA A 239 -8.45 18.16 -22.60
CA ALA A 239 -7.02 18.08 -22.87
C ALA A 239 -6.60 19.04 -24.00
N GLY A 240 -5.59 19.87 -23.78
CA GLY A 240 -5.17 20.92 -24.72
C GLY A 240 -6.15 22.10 -24.88
N GLY A 241 -7.23 22.13 -24.09
CA GLY A 241 -8.26 23.17 -24.18
C GLY A 241 -7.83 24.50 -23.53
N THR A 242 -8.45 25.58 -23.98
CA THR A 242 -8.24 26.94 -23.44
C THR A 242 -9.58 27.59 -23.09
N VAL A 243 -9.60 28.38 -22.02
CA VAL A 243 -10.77 29.08 -21.50
C VAL A 243 -10.53 30.58 -21.57
N SER A 244 -11.34 31.25 -22.40
CA SER A 244 -11.42 32.71 -22.50
C SER A 244 -12.78 33.06 -23.14
N PRO A 245 -13.45 34.16 -22.71
CA PRO A 245 -13.06 35.07 -21.65
C PRO A 245 -13.34 34.50 -20.25
N THR A 246 -12.56 34.95 -19.27
CA THR A 246 -12.85 34.75 -17.83
C THR A 246 -13.14 36.10 -17.18
N ALA A 247 -14.09 36.14 -16.25
CA ALA A 247 -14.36 37.34 -15.47
C ALA A 247 -14.68 37.03 -14.01
N PHE A 248 -14.08 37.80 -13.10
CA PHE A 248 -14.43 37.84 -11.67
C PHE A 248 -15.09 39.20 -11.40
N VAL A 249 -16.37 39.19 -11.01
CA VAL A 249 -17.22 40.37 -10.92
C VAL A 249 -17.46 40.75 -9.46
N PHE A 250 -17.29 42.03 -9.16
CA PHE A 250 -17.37 42.60 -7.81
C PHE A 250 -18.52 43.61 -7.68
N ASN A 251 -18.99 43.79 -6.45
CA ASN A 251 -20.06 44.75 -6.11
C ASN A 251 -19.64 46.23 -6.22
N GLY A 252 -18.33 46.51 -6.31
CA GLY A 252 -17.75 47.85 -6.34
C GLY A 252 -16.44 47.93 -7.12
N LYS A 253 -15.75 49.07 -7.03
CA LYS A 253 -14.56 49.36 -7.86
C LYS A 253 -13.32 48.72 -7.27
N MET A 254 -12.56 48.03 -8.11
CA MET A 254 -11.37 47.27 -7.73
C MET A 254 -10.04 47.97 -8.09
N LYS A 255 -10.08 49.28 -8.38
CA LYS A 255 -8.88 50.04 -8.77
C LYS A 255 -7.81 49.93 -7.68
N GLY A 256 -6.61 49.50 -8.07
CA GLY A 256 -5.47 49.33 -7.16
C GLY A 256 -5.54 48.09 -6.26
N ALA A 257 -6.53 47.21 -6.45
CA ALA A 257 -6.57 45.92 -5.78
C ALA A 257 -5.51 44.98 -6.39
N VAL A 258 -4.88 44.18 -5.53
CA VAL A 258 -4.02 43.05 -5.89
C VAL A 258 -4.81 41.78 -5.62
N PHE A 259 -4.71 40.79 -6.50
CA PHE A 259 -5.48 39.55 -6.40
C PHE A 259 -4.59 38.32 -6.28
N ASP A 260 -5.01 37.39 -5.44
CA ASP A 260 -4.50 36.02 -5.39
C ASP A 260 -5.67 35.05 -5.64
N ILE A 261 -5.42 33.99 -6.41
CA ILE A 261 -6.44 33.01 -6.77
C ILE A 261 -5.89 31.60 -6.53
N ILE A 262 -6.67 30.79 -5.81
CA ILE A 262 -6.43 29.36 -5.63
C ILE A 262 -7.54 28.62 -6.37
N PHE A 263 -7.16 27.82 -7.36
CA PHE A 263 -8.04 26.87 -8.02
C PHE A 263 -7.84 25.50 -7.39
N THR A 264 -8.92 24.90 -6.89
CA THR A 264 -8.91 23.53 -6.40
C THR A 264 -9.61 22.64 -7.42
N MET A 265 -8.91 21.59 -7.85
CA MET A 265 -9.38 20.63 -8.83
C MET A 265 -10.22 19.53 -8.20
N LYS A 266 -10.93 18.75 -9.02
CA LYS A 266 -11.76 17.64 -8.53
C LYS A 266 -10.98 16.52 -7.84
N ASP A 267 -9.71 16.33 -8.21
CA ASP A 267 -8.80 15.40 -7.54
C ASP A 267 -8.21 15.96 -6.22
N GLY A 268 -8.60 17.17 -5.83
CA GLY A 268 -8.14 17.86 -4.63
C GLY A 268 -6.82 18.63 -4.78
N SER A 269 -6.16 18.54 -5.94
CA SER A 269 -4.94 19.29 -6.22
C SER A 269 -5.21 20.79 -6.40
N GLN A 270 -4.23 21.64 -6.10
CA GLN A 270 -4.41 23.10 -6.10
C GLN A 270 -3.41 23.83 -7.00
N LYS A 271 -3.92 24.81 -7.76
CA LYS A 271 -3.12 25.79 -8.50
C LYS A 271 -3.25 27.15 -7.84
N ILE A 272 -2.12 27.71 -7.42
CA ILE A 272 -2.04 29.03 -6.79
C ILE A 272 -1.49 30.04 -7.81
N VAL A 273 -2.14 31.19 -7.93
CA VAL A 273 -1.75 32.31 -8.77
C VAL A 273 -1.76 33.56 -7.91
N GLU A 274 -0.59 34.13 -7.64
CA GLU A 274 -0.43 35.24 -6.71
C GLU A 274 -0.06 36.54 -7.41
N ASN A 275 -0.25 37.66 -6.70
CA ASN A 275 0.22 38.98 -7.08
C ASN A 275 -0.29 39.46 -8.45
N ILE A 276 -1.55 39.13 -8.78
CA ILE A 276 -2.19 39.64 -9.99
C ILE A 276 -2.48 41.12 -9.77
N VAL A 277 -1.73 41.97 -10.47
CA VAL A 277 -1.95 43.43 -10.51
C VAL A 277 -2.58 43.78 -11.86
N PRO A 278 -3.89 44.03 -11.93
CA PRO A 278 -4.54 44.28 -13.21
C PRO A 278 -4.12 45.65 -13.76
N GLN A 279 -3.90 45.71 -15.08
CA GLN A 279 -3.65 46.96 -15.80
C GLN A 279 -4.91 47.84 -15.91
#